data_AF-A0A3D4NT25-F1
#
_entry.id   AF-A0A3D4NT25-F1
#
_cell.length_a   1.000
_cell.length_b   1.000
_cell.length_c   1.000
_cell.angle_alpha   90.00
_cell.angle_beta   90.00
_cell.angle_gamma   90.00
#
_symmetry.space_group_name_H-M   'P 1'
#
loop_
_entity.id
_entity.type
_entity.pdbx_description
1 polymer ?
#
loop_
_entity_poly.entity_id
_entity_poly.type
_entity_poly.pdbx_seq_one_letter_code
_entity_poly.pdbx_strand_id
1 'polypeptide(L)'
;LQGPNDPPHEGLHTFHNARARMHQQIRDGSRNRLSGFFWYLYHVMTLWTIPNYLTEWEIRRLQKMGPLAMPEVMQQWSEPLPKEQWAQPSEELVRMSEQVRQLQKRQPRRPITEIFAEVQRLNPTDKRRA
;
A
#
# COMPACT_ATOMS: atom_id res chain seq x y z
N LEU A 1 -18.56 1.63 3.58
CA LEU A 1 -17.69 0.44 3.51
C LEU A 1 -16.28 0.73 4.03
N GLN A 2 -15.91 1.98 4.33
CA GLN A 2 -14.78 2.36 5.21
C GLN A 2 -15.23 3.54 6.08
N GLY A 3 -14.74 3.64 7.31
CA GLY A 3 -14.88 4.80 8.18
C GLY A 3 -13.86 5.89 7.82
N PRO A 4 -14.04 7.14 8.29
CA PRO A 4 -13.20 8.29 7.90
C PRO A 4 -11.72 8.16 8.30
N ASN A 5 -11.37 7.21 9.19
CA ASN A 5 -10.01 6.96 9.67
C ASN A 5 -9.50 5.54 9.37
N ASP A 6 -10.15 4.80 8.47
CA ASP A 6 -9.74 3.43 8.16
C ASP A 6 -8.61 3.40 7.11
N PRO A 7 -7.63 2.48 7.23
CA PRO A 7 -6.65 2.21 6.18
C PRO A 7 -7.30 1.80 4.85
N PRO A 8 -6.63 1.99 3.69
CA PRO A 8 -7.18 1.64 2.38
C PRO A 8 -7.28 0.13 2.12
N HIS A 9 -6.73 -0.72 2.99
CA HIS A 9 -6.83 -2.18 2.91
C HIS A 9 -7.97 -2.71 3.77
N GLU A 10 -8.59 -3.81 3.38
CA GLU A 10 -9.60 -4.50 4.22
C GLU A 10 -8.92 -5.17 5.43
N GLY A 11 -9.47 -5.00 6.64
CA GLY A 11 -8.88 -5.51 7.89
C GLY A 11 -9.88 -5.64 9.03
N LEU A 12 -9.42 -5.89 10.28
CA LEU A 12 -10.33 -6.04 11.45
C LEU A 12 -11.24 -4.83 11.67
N HIS A 13 -10.81 -3.63 11.26
CA HIS A 13 -11.60 -2.42 11.33
C HIS A 13 -12.88 -2.52 10.48
N THR A 14 -12.88 -3.24 9.35
CA THR A 14 -14.07 -3.49 8.53
C THR A 14 -15.10 -4.30 9.31
N PHE A 15 -14.66 -5.31 10.07
CA PHE A 15 -15.53 -6.10 10.96
C PHE A 15 -16.05 -5.27 12.13
N HIS A 16 -15.20 -4.47 12.79
CA HIS A 16 -15.61 -3.59 13.87
C HIS A 16 -16.65 -2.56 13.42
N ASN A 17 -16.46 -2.00 12.22
CA ASN A 17 -17.40 -1.03 11.64
C ASN A 17 -18.71 -1.70 11.19
N ALA A 18 -18.65 -2.91 10.64
CA ALA A 18 -19.85 -3.69 10.33
C ALA A 18 -20.63 -4.10 11.60
N ARG A 19 -19.91 -4.47 12.67
CA ARG A 19 -20.47 -4.81 13.98
C ARG A 19 -21.15 -3.62 14.64
N ALA A 20 -20.49 -2.46 14.66
CA ALA A 20 -21.02 -1.22 15.23
C ALA A 20 -22.32 -0.81 14.53
N ARG A 21 -22.35 -0.87 13.19
CA ARG A 21 -23.56 -0.59 12.40
C ARG A 21 -24.66 -1.59 12.63
N MET A 22 -24.36 -2.88 12.72
CA MET A 22 -25.34 -3.91 13.05
C MET A 22 -25.99 -3.65 14.41
N HIS A 23 -25.20 -3.32 15.43
CA HIS A 23 -25.74 -3.02 16.76
C HIS A 23 -26.59 -1.75 16.76
N GLN A 24 -26.19 -0.74 15.99
CA GLN A 24 -26.99 0.46 15.80
C GLN A 24 -28.33 0.15 15.12
N GLN A 25 -28.34 -0.64 14.05
CA GLN A 25 -29.57 -1.03 13.34
C GLN A 25 -30.52 -1.87 14.22
N ILE A 26 -29.97 -2.74 15.08
CA ILE A 26 -30.77 -3.51 16.05
C ILE A 26 -31.35 -2.59 17.14
N ARG A 27 -30.60 -1.58 17.58
CA ARG A 27 -31.07 -0.58 18.56
C ARG A 27 -32.16 0.32 17.97
N ASP A 28 -32.00 0.70 16.71
CA ASP A 28 -32.93 1.56 15.98
C ASP A 28 -34.15 0.78 15.44
N GLY A 29 -34.25 -0.52 15.73
CA GLY A 29 -35.38 -1.38 15.35
C GLY A 29 -35.45 -1.79 13.88
N SER A 30 -34.56 -1.25 13.03
CA SER A 30 -34.49 -1.55 11.60
C SER A 30 -34.03 -2.98 11.27
N ARG A 31 -33.40 -3.67 12.23
CA ARG A 31 -32.91 -5.05 12.06
C ARG A 31 -33.30 -5.93 13.24
N ASN A 32 -33.84 -7.12 12.97
CA ASN A 32 -34.28 -8.03 14.03
C ASN A 32 -33.08 -8.60 14.81
N ARG A 33 -33.21 -8.79 16.13
CA ARG A 33 -32.15 -9.34 17.00
C ARG A 33 -31.67 -10.74 16.54
N LEU A 34 -32.58 -11.54 15.99
CA LEU A 34 -32.29 -12.86 15.43
C LEU A 34 -31.25 -12.80 14.29
N SER A 35 -31.32 -11.75 13.46
CA SER A 35 -30.36 -11.54 12.38
C SER A 35 -28.96 -11.17 12.90
N GLY A 36 -28.87 -10.53 14.07
CA GLY A 36 -27.59 -10.28 14.76
C GLY A 36 -26.98 -11.57 15.25
N PHE A 37 -27.80 -12.46 15.82
CA PHE A 37 -27.37 -13.79 16.26
C PHE A 37 -26.82 -14.63 15.11
N PHE A 38 -27.55 -14.76 13.99
CA PHE A 38 -27.07 -15.52 12.82
C PHE A 38 -25.85 -14.89 12.16
N TRP A 39 -25.71 -13.57 12.20
CA TRP A 39 -24.50 -12.90 11.75
C TRP A 39 -23.29 -13.31 12.58
N TYR A 40 -23.38 -13.33 13.92
CA TYR A 40 -22.29 -13.84 14.75
C TYR A 40 -22.06 -15.34 14.56
N LEU A 41 -23.12 -16.14 14.45
CA LEU A 41 -23.02 -17.58 14.24
C LEU A 41 -22.26 -17.90 12.94
N TYR A 42 -22.62 -17.27 11.82
CA TYR A 42 -21.93 -17.41 10.55
C TYR A 42 -20.45 -17.06 10.67
N HIS A 43 -20.13 -15.93 11.32
CA HIS A 43 -18.76 -15.46 11.47
C HIS A 43 -17.92 -16.29 12.45
N VAL A 44 -18.53 -16.95 13.43
CA VAL A 44 -17.83 -17.94 14.27
C VAL A 44 -17.60 -19.24 13.51
N MET A 45 -18.63 -19.73 12.80
CA MET A 45 -18.56 -20.98 12.04
C MET A 45 -17.58 -20.92 10.87
N THR A 46 -17.43 -19.76 10.25
CA THR A 46 -16.45 -19.55 9.17
C THR A 46 -15.04 -19.28 9.67
N LEU A 47 -14.84 -19.20 11.00
CA LEU A 47 -13.54 -18.97 11.67
C LEU A 47 -12.72 -17.79 11.13
N TRP A 48 -13.30 -16.95 10.29
CA TRP A 48 -12.61 -15.89 9.54
C TRP A 48 -12.11 -14.73 10.43
N THR A 49 -12.52 -14.68 11.71
CA THR A 49 -11.93 -13.76 12.71
C THR A 49 -10.48 -14.14 13.03
N ILE A 50 -10.17 -15.44 13.02
CA ILE A 50 -8.85 -15.96 13.40
C ILE A 50 -7.76 -15.56 12.39
N PRO A 51 -7.95 -15.73 11.06
CA PRO A 51 -6.99 -15.24 10.06
C PRO A 51 -6.69 -13.75 10.20
N ASN A 52 -7.70 -12.91 10.47
CA ASN A 52 -7.48 -11.47 10.62
C ASN A 52 -6.64 -11.11 11.86
N TYR A 53 -6.88 -11.77 13.00
CA TYR A 53 -6.04 -11.61 14.17
C TYR A 53 -4.62 -12.12 13.94
N LEU A 54 -4.46 -13.22 13.20
CA LEU A 54 -3.16 -13.76 12.84
C LEU A 54 -2.37 -12.79 11.94
N THR A 55 -3.02 -12.22 10.91
CA THR A 55 -2.42 -11.24 10.02
C THR A 55 -1.99 -9.98 10.77
N GLU A 56 -2.84 -9.42 11.64
CA GLU A 56 -2.44 -8.26 12.44
C GLU A 56 -1.33 -8.58 13.43
N TRP A 57 -1.35 -9.76 14.04
CA TRP A 57 -0.28 -10.23 14.90
C TRP A 57 1.03 -10.38 14.11
N GLU A 58 0.99 -10.95 12.91
CA GLU A 58 2.14 -11.14 12.05
C GLU A 58 2.72 -9.80 11.59
N ILE A 59 1.89 -8.86 11.16
CA ILE A 59 2.34 -7.51 10.80
C ILE A 59 2.99 -6.81 12.00
N ARG A 60 2.37 -6.86 13.18
CA ARG A 60 2.95 -6.27 14.40
C ARG A 60 4.23 -6.98 14.82
N ARG A 61 4.32 -8.29 14.62
CA ARG A 61 5.50 -9.11 14.89
C ARG A 61 6.64 -8.72 13.95
N LEU A 62 6.38 -8.65 12.65
CA LEU A 62 7.35 -8.21 11.64
C LEU A 62 7.81 -6.77 11.87
N GLN A 63 6.90 -5.85 12.19
CA GLN A 63 7.25 -4.47 12.53
C GLN A 63 8.13 -4.37 13.78
N LYS A 64 7.84 -5.16 14.81
CA LYS A 64 8.66 -5.21 16.04
C LYS A 64 10.01 -5.89 15.81
N MET A 65 10.06 -6.88 14.94
CA MET A 65 11.30 -7.57 14.56
C MET A 65 12.20 -6.71 13.67
N GLY A 66 11.61 -5.76 12.94
CA GLY A 66 12.34 -4.69 12.26
C GLY A 66 13.43 -5.18 11.30
N PRO A 67 14.32 -4.29 10.84
CA PRO A 67 15.41 -4.63 9.91
C PRO A 67 16.41 -5.67 10.45
N LEU A 68 16.38 -5.99 11.75
CA LEU A 68 17.17 -7.06 12.36
C LEU A 68 16.74 -8.47 11.93
N ALA A 69 15.51 -8.64 11.44
CA ALA A 69 14.99 -9.91 10.96
C ALA A 69 14.98 -10.02 9.43
N MET A 70 15.62 -9.09 8.70
CA MET A 70 15.89 -9.32 7.28
C MET A 70 16.77 -10.57 7.18
N PRO A 71 16.28 -11.67 6.57
CA PRO A 71 17.11 -12.83 6.35
C PRO A 71 18.38 -12.41 5.60
N GLU A 72 19.51 -13.06 5.87
CA GLU A 72 20.78 -12.76 5.22
C GLU A 72 20.64 -12.73 3.69
N VAL A 73 19.81 -13.63 3.14
CA VAL A 73 19.42 -13.65 1.72
C VAL A 73 18.83 -12.31 1.27
N MET A 74 17.95 -11.72 2.05
CA MET A 74 17.32 -10.44 1.70
C MET A 74 18.28 -9.27 1.83
N GLN A 75 19.25 -9.34 2.75
CA GLN A 75 20.35 -8.37 2.82
C GLN A 75 21.24 -8.46 1.58
N GLN A 76 21.64 -9.68 1.19
CA GLN A 76 22.43 -9.93 -0.03
C GLN A 76 21.72 -9.42 -1.30
N TRP A 77 20.39 -9.60 -1.38
CA TRP A 77 19.60 -9.07 -2.50
C TRP A 77 19.39 -7.55 -2.46
N SER A 78 19.58 -6.94 -1.29
CA SER A 78 19.50 -5.49 -1.10
C SER A 78 20.84 -4.80 -1.30
N GLU A 79 21.94 -5.55 -1.45
CA GLU A 79 23.24 -4.98 -1.75
C GLU A 79 23.21 -4.30 -3.14
N PRO A 80 23.82 -3.11 -3.28
CA PRO A 80 23.88 -2.45 -4.56
C PRO A 80 24.67 -3.32 -5.55
N LEU A 81 24.17 -3.41 -6.78
CA LEU A 81 24.89 -4.10 -7.86
C LEU A 81 26.29 -3.49 -8.02
N PRO A 82 27.32 -4.30 -8.33
CA PRO A 82 28.64 -3.81 -8.67
C PRO A 82 28.56 -2.77 -9.80
N LYS A 83 29.38 -1.72 -9.73
CA LYS A 83 29.34 -0.60 -10.69
C LYS A 83 29.59 -1.04 -12.13
N GLU A 84 30.32 -2.15 -12.29
CA GLU A 84 30.63 -2.78 -13.57
C GLU A 84 29.38 -3.37 -14.25
N GLN A 85 28.34 -3.69 -13.47
CA GLN A 85 27.05 -4.19 -13.96
C GLN A 85 26.03 -3.07 -14.16
N TRP A 86 26.38 -1.81 -13.87
CA TRP A 86 25.47 -0.70 -14.10
C TRP A 86 25.33 -0.46 -15.59
N ALA A 87 24.09 -0.48 -16.08
CA ALA A 87 23.81 -0.05 -17.44
C ALA A 87 24.20 1.42 -17.62
N GLN A 88 24.97 1.72 -18.66
CA GLN A 88 25.24 3.11 -19.01
C GLN A 88 23.95 3.77 -19.51
N PRO A 89 23.58 4.96 -18.99
CA PRO A 89 22.38 5.64 -19.46
C PRO A 89 22.54 6.00 -20.94
N SER A 90 21.48 5.82 -21.73
CA SER A 90 21.46 6.32 -23.10
C SER A 90 21.56 7.84 -23.12
N GLU A 91 22.03 8.40 -24.23
CA GLU A 91 22.14 9.86 -24.40
C GLU A 91 20.80 10.57 -24.18
N GLU A 92 19.69 9.92 -24.55
CA GLU A 92 18.34 10.41 -24.31
C GLU A 92 18.01 10.49 -22.81
N LEU A 93 18.33 9.46 -22.03
CA LEU A 93 18.12 9.45 -20.58
C LEU A 93 18.97 10.52 -19.88
N VAL A 94 20.19 10.77 -20.37
CA VAL A 94 21.03 11.87 -19.87
C VAL A 94 20.35 13.22 -20.09
N ARG A 95 19.82 13.47 -21.30
CA ARG A 95 19.08 14.70 -21.63
C ARG A 95 17.82 14.85 -20.78
N MET A 96 17.04 13.78 -20.58
CA MET A 96 15.85 13.80 -19.72
C MET A 96 16.22 14.07 -18.25
N SER A 97 17.32 13.49 -17.74
CA SER A 97 17.80 13.74 -16.38
C SER A 97 18.17 15.21 -16.17
N GLU A 98 18.80 15.85 -17.15
CA GLU A 98 19.06 17.29 -17.12
C GLU A 98 17.77 18.11 -17.07
N GLN A 99 16.76 17.77 -17.88
CA GLN A 99 15.45 18.44 -17.86
C GLN A 99 14.76 18.30 -16.49
N VAL A 100 14.79 17.10 -15.89
CA VAL A 100 14.26 16.87 -14.52
C VAL A 100 14.98 17.76 -13.51
N ARG A 101 16.33 17.82 -13.55
CA ARG A 101 17.11 18.66 -12.63
C ARG A 101 16.79 20.14 -12.80
N GLN A 102 16.58 20.62 -14.03
CA GLN A 102 16.20 22.01 -14.30
C GLN A 102 14.80 22.34 -13.76
N LEU A 103 13.83 21.46 -13.98
CA LEU A 103 12.47 21.63 -13.45
C LEU A 103 12.42 21.55 -11.93
N GLN A 104 13.17 20.63 -11.32
CA GLN A 104 13.28 20.51 -9.87
C GLN A 104 13.91 21.76 -9.24
N LYS A 105 14.93 22.35 -9.87
CA LYS A 105 15.52 23.64 -9.43
C LYS A 105 14.52 24.79 -9.51
N ARG A 106 13.69 24.83 -10.57
CA ARG A 106 12.67 25.87 -10.75
C ARG A 106 11.50 25.71 -9.77
N GLN A 107 11.12 24.47 -9.43
CA GLN A 107 9.94 24.15 -8.65
C GLN A 107 10.24 23.14 -7.54
N PRO A 108 11.04 23.50 -6.50
CA PRO A 108 11.49 22.56 -5.48
C PRO A 108 10.35 22.01 -4.59
N ARG A 109 9.20 22.70 -4.54
CA ARG A 109 8.03 22.29 -3.76
C ARG A 109 7.11 21.32 -4.48
N ARG A 110 7.33 21.08 -5.78
CA ARG A 110 6.48 20.22 -6.58
C ARG A 110 6.84 18.75 -6.34
N PRO A 111 5.87 17.84 -6.24
CA PRO A 111 6.15 16.41 -6.09
C PRO A 111 6.99 15.90 -7.27
N ILE A 112 8.02 15.11 -6.93
CA ILE A 112 8.99 14.59 -7.89
C ILE A 112 8.33 13.75 -8.99
N THR A 113 7.28 13.00 -8.66
CA THR A 113 6.52 12.17 -9.60
C THR A 113 5.87 12.98 -10.72
N GLU A 114 5.36 14.19 -10.42
CA GLU A 114 4.80 15.08 -11.43
C GLU A 114 5.89 15.66 -12.35
N ILE A 115 7.07 15.98 -11.78
CA ILE A 115 8.21 16.48 -12.55
C ILE A 115 8.65 15.43 -13.58
N PHE A 116 8.80 14.17 -13.16
CA PHE A 116 9.13 13.08 -14.08
C PHE A 116 8.03 12.84 -15.13
N ALA A 117 6.75 12.88 -14.73
CA ALA A 117 5.64 12.72 -15.66
C ALA A 117 5.60 13.84 -16.71
N GLU A 118 5.94 15.08 -16.33
CA GLU A 118 6.02 16.19 -17.27
C GLU A 118 7.18 16.02 -18.26
N VAL A 119 8.38 15.69 -17.78
CA VAL A 119 9.53 15.42 -18.67
C VAL A 119 9.22 14.29 -19.64
N GLN A 120 8.54 13.24 -19.19
CA GLN A 120 8.12 12.14 -20.07
C GLN A 120 7.10 12.60 -21.13
N ARG A 121 6.15 13.47 -20.78
CA ARG A 121 5.18 14.03 -21.74
C ARG A 121 5.85 14.93 -22.78
N LEU A 122 6.90 15.64 -22.40
CA LEU A 122 7.66 16.53 -23.28
C LEU A 122 8.59 15.77 -24.25
N ASN A 123 8.92 14.50 -23.97
CA ASN A 123 9.79 13.66 -24.80
C ASN A 123 9.05 12.37 -25.26
N PRO A 124 8.05 12.46 -26.15
CA PRO A 124 7.16 11.35 -26.49
C PRO A 124 7.77 10.23 -27.36
N THR A 125 9.03 10.38 -27.81
CA THR A 125 9.70 9.44 -28.74
C THR A 125 9.88 8.03 -28.19
N ASP A 126 9.69 7.84 -26.88
CA ASP A 126 9.95 6.57 -26.17
C ASP A 126 8.75 5.61 -26.15
N LYS A 127 7.52 6.08 -26.39
CA LYS A 127 6.32 5.21 -26.37
C LYS A 127 6.21 4.24 -27.55
N ARG A 128 7.03 4.37 -28.60
CA ARG A 128 6.90 3.60 -29.85
C ARG A 128 7.89 2.44 -30.00
N ARG A 129 8.75 2.18 -29.01
CA ARG A 129 9.80 1.14 -29.10
C ARG A 129 9.81 0.13 -27.93
N ALA A 130 8.69 -0.05 -27.25
CA ALA A 130 8.50 -1.13 -26.27
C ALA A 130 7.48 -2.15 -26.78
#